data_AF-R2QXP5-F1
#
_entry.id   AF-R2QXP5-F1
#
_cell.length_a   1.000
_cell.length_b   1.000
_cell.length_c   1.000
_cell.angle_alpha   90.00
_cell.angle_beta   90.00
_cell.angle_gamma   90.00
#
_symmetry.space_group_name_H-M   'P 1'
#
loop_
_entity.id
_entity.type
_entity.pdbx_description
1 polymer ?
#
loop_
_entity_poly.entity_id
_entity_poly.type
_entity_poly.pdbx_seq_one_letter_code
_entity_poly.pdbx_strand_id
1 'polypeptide(L)'
;MDFVDASSSIRDFLKAAFFEDFNSFRTWKIEATAPLPCLLVKTIGKNTIQLLVRSESDIEALEKCTEIGNYLKRNFSDIAGVNVFDIDFQMSPVPNVDDVSKKDEAWCYMYINYFEN
;
A
#
# COMPACT_ATOMS: atom_id res chain seq x y z
N MET A 1 -23.30 -5.44 11.05
CA MET A 1 -22.57 -4.34 10.38
C MET A 1 -21.40 -5.02 9.72
N ASP A 2 -21.44 -5.07 8.39
CA ASP A 2 -20.52 -5.86 7.57
C ASP A 2 -19.24 -5.06 7.35
N PHE A 3 -18.10 -5.66 7.64
CA PHE A 3 -16.79 -5.03 7.50
C PHE A 3 -16.57 -4.45 6.09
N VAL A 4 -16.42 -3.13 5.97
CA VAL A 4 -16.04 -2.46 4.73
C VAL A 4 -14.52 -2.49 4.56
N ASP A 5 -14.04 -3.16 3.52
CA ASP A 5 -12.62 -3.20 3.17
C ASP A 5 -12.15 -1.86 2.58
N ALA A 6 -11.34 -1.11 3.33
CA ALA A 6 -10.78 0.17 2.90
C ALA A 6 -9.70 0.06 1.81
N SER A 7 -9.18 -1.15 1.53
CA SER A 7 -8.04 -1.33 0.61
C SER A 7 -8.30 -0.79 -0.79
N SER A 8 -9.53 -0.92 -1.29
CA SER A 8 -9.88 -0.45 -2.64
C SER A 8 -9.88 1.09 -2.71
N SER A 9 -10.48 1.76 -1.74
CA SER A 9 -10.46 3.23 -1.64
C SER A 9 -9.03 3.77 -1.51
N ILE A 10 -8.22 3.15 -0.65
CA ILE A 10 -6.82 3.56 -0.45
C ILE A 10 -6.01 3.31 -1.73
N ARG A 11 -6.19 2.16 -2.39
CA ARG A 11 -5.54 1.86 -3.66
C ARG A 11 -5.87 2.91 -4.71
N ASP A 12 -7.15 3.29 -4.85
CA ASP A 12 -7.58 4.24 -5.88
C ASP A 12 -7.06 5.65 -5.60
N PHE A 13 -7.04 6.05 -4.33
CA PHE A 13 -6.40 7.29 -3.89
C PHE A 13 -4.91 7.32 -4.24
N LEU A 14 -4.16 6.27 -3.91
CA LEU A 14 -2.72 6.19 -4.20
C LEU A 14 -2.45 6.08 -5.71
N LYS A 15 -3.30 5.37 -6.45
CA LYS A 15 -3.20 5.28 -7.90
C LYS A 15 -3.36 6.64 -8.57
N ALA A 16 -4.26 7.49 -8.07
CA ALA A 16 -4.42 8.84 -8.61
C ALA A 16 -3.18 9.71 -8.38
N ALA A 17 -2.50 9.54 -7.24
CA ALA A 17 -1.31 10.32 -6.88
C ALA A 17 -0.02 9.81 -7.57
N PHE A 18 0.13 8.50 -7.75
CA PHE A 18 1.37 7.86 -8.19
C PHE A 18 1.23 7.10 -9.52
N PHE A 19 0.30 7.53 -10.39
CA PHE A 19 0.01 6.83 -11.65
C PHE A 19 1.24 6.71 -12.55
N GLU A 20 2.11 7.71 -12.58
CA GLU A 20 3.33 7.73 -13.40
C GLU A 20 4.48 6.92 -12.76
N ASP A 21 4.43 6.70 -11.44
CA ASP A 21 5.48 6.05 -10.66
C ASP A 21 5.34 4.54 -10.54
N PHE A 22 4.16 3.99 -10.86
CA PHE A 22 3.86 2.56 -10.76
C PHE A 22 3.19 2.03 -12.02
N ASN A 23 3.65 0.88 -12.48
CA ASN A 23 3.08 0.18 -13.62
C ASN A 23 1.84 -0.65 -13.24
N SER A 24 1.65 -0.99 -11.96
CA SER A 24 0.41 -1.63 -11.49
C SER A 24 0.11 -1.45 -10.01
N PHE A 25 -1.19 -1.51 -9.68
CA PHE A 25 -1.76 -1.37 -8.33
C PHE A 25 -2.65 -2.58 -8.01
N ARG A 26 -2.49 -3.18 -6.84
CA ARG A 26 -3.13 -4.45 -6.45
C ARG A 26 -3.77 -4.35 -5.06
N THR A 27 -4.76 -5.21 -4.78
CA THR A 27 -5.39 -5.32 -3.45
C THR A 27 -5.30 -6.69 -2.79
N TRP A 28 -4.84 -7.72 -3.51
CA TRP A 28 -4.83 -9.10 -3.02
C TRP A 28 -3.45 -9.74 -2.97
N LYS A 29 -2.77 -9.80 -4.12
CA LYS A 29 -1.43 -10.37 -4.31
C LYS A 29 -0.73 -9.67 -5.47
N ILE A 30 0.59 -9.85 -5.55
CA ILE A 30 1.39 -9.48 -6.71
C ILE A 30 1.83 -10.77 -7.40
N GLU A 31 1.35 -11.00 -8.62
CA GLU A 31 1.80 -12.13 -9.44
C GLU A 31 3.28 -11.99 -9.81
N ALA A 32 3.97 -13.11 -10.02
CA ALA A 32 5.40 -13.12 -10.40
C ALA A 32 5.68 -12.37 -11.72
N THR A 33 4.68 -12.24 -12.60
CA THR A 33 4.76 -11.54 -13.89
C THR A 33 4.20 -10.11 -13.85
N ALA A 34 3.89 -9.57 -12.67
CA ALA A 34 3.35 -8.22 -12.55
C ALA A 34 4.36 -7.18 -13.07
N PRO A 35 3.92 -6.17 -13.86
CA PRO A 35 4.78 -5.08 -14.29
C PRO A 35 5.34 -4.30 -13.09
N LEU A 36 6.65 -4.10 -13.05
CA LEU A 36 7.36 -3.40 -11.97
C LEU A 36 7.71 -1.96 -12.40
N PRO A 37 7.74 -0.98 -11.48
CA PRO A 37 7.38 -1.11 -10.06
C PRO A 37 5.87 -1.31 -9.87
N CYS A 38 5.50 -2.10 -8.86
CA CYS A 38 4.09 -2.30 -8.49
C CYS A 38 3.83 -2.16 -7.00
N LEU A 39 2.62 -1.70 -6.69
CA LEU A 39 2.13 -1.49 -5.33
C LEU A 39 0.98 -2.45 -5.02
N LEU A 40 1.05 -3.10 -3.86
CA LEU A 40 -0.04 -3.81 -3.20
C LEU A 40 -0.51 -3.01 -1.99
N VAL A 41 -1.82 -2.79 -1.91
CA VAL A 41 -2.51 -2.23 -0.74
C VAL A 41 -3.50 -3.28 -0.26
N LYS A 42 -3.22 -3.93 0.87
CA LYS A 42 -4.03 -5.05 1.34
C LYS A 42 -4.47 -4.85 2.77
N THR A 43 -5.75 -5.04 3.04
CA THR A 43 -6.27 -5.06 4.41
C THR A 43 -5.93 -6.40 5.08
N ILE A 44 -5.26 -6.35 6.23
CA ILE A 44 -4.88 -7.52 7.04
C ILE A 44 -5.49 -7.36 8.43
N GLY A 45 -6.75 -7.74 8.56
CA GLY A 45 -7.55 -7.54 9.78
C GLY A 45 -8.41 -6.28 9.69
N LYS A 46 -8.93 -5.80 10.82
CA LYS A 46 -9.93 -4.71 10.80
C LYS A 46 -9.32 -3.34 10.49
N ASN A 47 -8.20 -3.02 11.11
CA ASN A 47 -7.62 -1.67 11.14
C ASN A 47 -6.15 -1.67 10.69
N THR A 48 -5.71 -2.69 9.97
CA THR A 48 -4.31 -2.80 9.53
C THR A 48 -4.28 -2.96 8.01
N ILE A 49 -3.49 -2.12 7.36
CA ILE A 49 -3.21 -2.17 5.93
C ILE A 49 -1.74 -2.55 5.76
N GLN A 50 -1.49 -3.54 4.92
CA GLN A 50 -0.17 -3.82 4.37
C GLN A 50 0.03 -2.96 3.12
N LEU A 51 1.14 -2.23 3.10
CA LEU A 51 1.71 -1.69 1.87
C LEU A 51 2.88 -2.60 1.50
N LEU A 52 2.94 -3.03 0.25
CA LEU A 52 4.06 -3.76 -0.31
C LEU A 52 4.37 -3.22 -1.69
N VAL A 53 5.60 -2.76 -1.89
CA VAL A 53 6.13 -2.33 -3.17
C VAL A 53 7.12 -3.36 -3.66
N ARG A 54 7.02 -3.76 -4.92
CA ARG A 54 8.00 -4.60 -5.60
C ARG A 54 8.62 -3.83 -6.76
N SER A 55 9.94 -3.89 -6.88
CA SER A 55 10.69 -3.22 -7.95
C SER A 55 11.84 -4.06 -8.50
N GLU A 56 12.59 -3.49 -9.43
CA GLU A 56 13.82 -4.06 -10.00
C GLU A 56 15.05 -3.87 -9.09
N SER A 57 14.92 -3.08 -8.01
CA SER A 57 15.96 -2.83 -7.01
C SER A 57 15.36 -2.68 -5.61
N ASP A 58 16.09 -3.17 -4.61
CA ASP A 58 15.82 -3.02 -3.18
C ASP A 58 15.71 -1.56 -2.71
N ILE A 59 16.63 -0.70 -3.15
CA ILE A 59 16.64 0.73 -2.81
C ILE A 59 15.36 1.39 -3.34
N GLU A 60 15.03 1.16 -4.62
CA GLU A 60 13.84 1.74 -5.23
C GLU A 60 12.56 1.26 -4.53
N ALA A 61 12.48 -0.04 -4.21
CA ALA A 61 11.33 -0.59 -3.50
C ALA A 61 11.16 0.06 -2.11
N LEU A 62 12.26 0.22 -1.37
CA LEU A 62 12.25 0.83 -0.04
C LEU A 62 11.87 2.32 -0.07
N GLU A 63 12.45 3.08 -1.00
CA GLU A 63 12.17 4.51 -1.18
C GLU A 63 10.69 4.72 -1.52
N LYS A 64 10.18 4.02 -2.53
CA LYS A 64 8.77 4.09 -2.95
C LYS A 64 7.81 3.65 -1.83
N CYS A 65 8.12 2.57 -1.11
CA CYS A 65 7.27 2.13 0.02
C CYS A 65 7.22 3.18 1.14
N THR A 66 8.35 3.83 1.41
CA THR A 66 8.46 4.92 2.39
C THR A 66 7.69 6.15 1.95
N GLU A 67 7.82 6.54 0.69
CA GLU A 67 7.12 7.67 0.11
C GLU A 67 5.61 7.48 0.18
N ILE A 68 5.10 6.33 -0.27
CA ILE A 68 3.67 6.03 -0.25
C ILE A 68 3.11 6.04 1.16
N GLY A 69 3.77 5.38 2.11
CA GLY A 69 3.28 5.34 3.49
C GLY A 69 3.23 6.73 4.13
N ASN A 70 4.24 7.57 3.85
CA ASN A 70 4.24 8.97 4.30
C ASN A 70 3.18 9.81 3.61
N TYR A 71 2.97 9.62 2.30
CA TYR A 71 1.93 10.32 1.55
C TYR A 71 0.55 9.97 2.08
N LEU A 72 0.29 8.68 2.32
CA LEU A 72 -0.96 8.20 2.89
C LEU A 72 -1.22 8.81 4.27
N LYS A 73 -0.21 8.81 5.16
CA LYS A 73 -0.29 9.44 6.49
C LYS A 73 -0.57 10.95 6.44
N ARG A 74 -0.09 11.66 5.41
CA ARG A 74 -0.26 13.12 5.31
C ARG A 74 -1.59 13.54 4.68
N ASN A 75 -2.14 12.71 3.81
CA ASN A 75 -3.25 13.09 2.93
C ASN A 75 -4.47 12.16 3.11
N PHE A 76 -4.57 11.41 4.20
CA PHE A 76 -5.65 10.43 4.42
C PHE A 76 -7.06 11.04 4.39
N SER A 77 -7.19 12.35 4.67
CA SER A 77 -8.46 13.07 4.63
C SER A 77 -9.10 13.10 3.25
N ASP A 78 -8.30 12.91 2.20
CA ASP A 78 -8.73 13.04 0.80
C ASP A 78 -9.17 11.68 0.20
N ILE A 79 -9.12 10.61 0.99
CA ILE A 79 -9.54 9.27 0.56
C ILE A 79 -11.07 9.25 0.42
N ALA A 80 -11.56 8.99 -0.79
CA ALA A 80 -12.98 8.87 -1.06
C ALA A 80 -13.54 7.47 -0.73
N GLY A 81 -14.79 7.42 -0.30
CA GLY A 81 -15.54 6.17 -0.07
C GLY A 81 -15.45 5.61 1.36
N VAL A 82 -14.47 6.06 2.16
CA VAL A 82 -14.35 5.72 3.58
C VAL A 82 -13.97 6.98 4.38
N ASN A 83 -14.52 7.13 5.59
CA ASN A 83 -14.18 8.25 6.46
C ASN A 83 -12.98 7.87 7.32
N VAL A 84 -11.79 8.31 6.92
CA VAL A 84 -10.54 8.04 7.63
C VAL A 84 -10.23 9.15 8.63
N PHE A 85 -9.96 8.77 9.87
CA PHE A 85 -9.65 9.70 10.96
C PHE A 85 -8.15 9.80 11.23
N ASP A 86 -7.44 8.68 11.06
CA ASP A 86 -6.02 8.60 11.32
C ASP A 86 -5.39 7.43 10.57
N ILE A 87 -4.14 7.62 10.15
CA ILE A 87 -3.30 6.58 9.58
C ILE A 87 -1.87 6.75 10.14
N ASP A 88 -1.30 5.70 10.70
CA ASP A 88 0.09 5.72 11.13
C ASP A 88 0.84 4.42 10.82
N PHE A 89 2.16 4.49 10.72
CA PHE A 89 3.02 3.32 10.62
C PHE A 89 2.95 2.52 11.92
N GLN A 90 2.63 1.23 11.82
CA GLN A 90 2.89 0.28 12.90
C GLN A 90 4.37 -0.13 12.92
N MET A 91 5.02 -0.05 11.76
CA MET A 91 6.44 -0.31 11.60
C MET A 91 6.99 0.48 10.41
N SER A 92 8.29 0.77 10.45
CA SER A 92 9.00 1.31 9.28
C SER A 92 8.96 0.32 8.11
N PRO A 93 9.03 0.80 6.86
CA PRO A 93 9.28 -0.05 5.69
C PRO A 93 10.52 -0.91 5.86
N VAL A 94 10.39 -2.19 5.54
CA VAL A 94 11.45 -3.19 5.64
C VAL A 94 11.68 -3.80 4.26
N PRO A 95 12.93 -3.84 3.76
CA PRO A 95 13.26 -4.52 2.52
C PRO A 95 13.12 -6.03 2.68
N ASN A 96 12.74 -6.71 1.59
CA ASN A 96 12.54 -8.14 1.48
C ASN A 96 12.81 -8.60 0.04
N VAL A 97 12.88 -9.91 -0.18
CA VAL A 97 12.94 -10.49 -1.52
C VAL A 97 11.79 -11.48 -1.66
N ASP A 98 11.01 -11.37 -2.73
CA ASP A 98 9.91 -12.29 -3.00
C ASP A 98 10.46 -13.69 -3.32
N ASP A 99 10.02 -14.69 -2.56
CA ASP A 99 10.57 -16.05 -2.66
C ASP A 99 10.34 -16.73 -4.02
N VAL A 100 9.28 -16.33 -4.73
CA VAL A 100 8.87 -16.97 -5.98
C VAL A 100 9.50 -16.28 -7.20
N SER A 101 9.36 -14.97 -7.29
CA SER A 101 9.85 -14.16 -8.41
C SER A 101 11.32 -13.74 -8.25
N LYS A 102 11.88 -13.85 -7.05
CA LYS A 102 13.22 -13.38 -6.69
C LYS A 102 13.44 -11.89 -6.96
N LYS A 103 12.35 -11.11 -6.93
CA LYS A 103 12.37 -9.66 -7.10
C LYS A 103 12.45 -8.97 -5.76
N ASP A 104 13.12 -7.82 -5.76
CA ASP A 104 13.24 -6.98 -4.58
C ASP A 104 11.91 -6.32 -4.26
N GLU A 105 11.59 -6.28 -2.97
CA GLU A 105 10.38 -5.66 -2.46
C GLU A 105 10.64 -4.99 -1.11
N ALA A 106 9.74 -4.11 -0.72
CA ALA A 106 9.70 -3.54 0.60
C ALA A 106 8.26 -3.47 1.07
N TRP A 107 8.04 -3.60 2.37
CA TRP A 107 6.70 -3.59 2.92
C TRP A 107 6.66 -2.95 4.31
N CYS A 108 5.48 -2.46 4.67
CA CYS A 108 5.17 -2.00 6.02
C CYS A 108 3.72 -2.29 6.38
N TYR A 109 3.44 -2.26 7.68
CA TYR A 109 2.07 -2.20 8.18
C TYR A 109 1.72 -0.79 8.60
N MET A 110 0.54 -0.35 8.17
CA MET A 110 -0.11 0.89 8.58
C MET A 110 -1.31 0.52 9.44
N TYR A 111 -1.47 1.22 10.56
CA TYR A 111 -2.73 1.25 11.30
C TYR A 111 -3.64 2.28 10.64
N ILE A 112 -4.91 1.94 10.46
CA ILE A 112 -5.94 2.85 9.95
C ILE A 112 -7.14 2.88 10.89
N ASN A 113 -7.59 4.07 11.23
CA ASN A 113 -8.83 4.29 11.93
C ASN A 113 -9.85 4.91 10.98
N TYR A 114 -10.94 4.20 10.69
CA TYR A 114 -11.97 4.65 9.76
C TYR A 114 -13.36 4.17 10.19
N PHE A 115 -14.39 4.87 9.72
CA PHE A 115 -15.77 4.40 9.77
C PHE A 115 -16.31 4.14 8.37
N GLU A 116 -17.26 3.21 8.33
CA GLU A 116 -18.10 2.93 7.17
C GLU A 116 -19.03 4.14 6.97
N ASN A 117 -19.23 4.54 5.71
CA ASN A 117 -20.25 5.54 5.36
C ASN A 117 -21.65 4.92 5.38
#